data_AF-A0A539DYD2-F1
#
_entry.id   AF-A0A539DYD2-F1
#
_cell.length_a   1.000
_cell.length_b   1.000
_cell.length_c   1.000
_cell.angle_alpha   90.00
_cell.angle_beta   90.00
_cell.angle_gamma   90.00
#
_symmetry.space_group_name_H-M   'P 1'
#
loop_
_entity.id
_entity.type
_entity.pdbx_description
1 polymer ?
#
loop_
_entity_poly.entity_id
_entity_poly.type
_entity_poly.pdbx_seq_one_letter_code
_entity_poly.pdbx_strand_id
1 'polypeptide(L)'
;EDDVHGRIVGHSGGLPGYGSNMRWIAGRRIGVVALANVKYAPMGELTLRMLDVLGDHDALPPVAERAGRQSLADLERFAKLLVDLLAGWTDEAADALFADNVGLDEPYASRAAAAAELVERMGAIAIDRVVASTSTSASVTVGNGAGATETVSFDLTPLLPRRIQSYLIGEEAD
;
A
#
# COMPACT_ATOMS: atom_id res chain seq x y z
N GLU A 1 2.84 -12.39 18.04
CA GLU A 1 1.40 -12.61 17.88
C GLU A 1 0.83 -12.90 19.26
N ASP A 2 -0.42 -12.52 19.49
CA ASP A 2 -1.14 -12.81 20.72
C ASP A 2 -2.22 -13.84 20.40
N ASP A 3 -2.27 -14.95 21.12
CA ASP A 3 -3.17 -16.08 20.79
C ASP A 3 -4.66 -15.72 20.95
N VAL A 4 -4.98 -14.69 21.74
CA VAL A 4 -6.35 -14.23 22.01
C VAL A 4 -6.77 -13.19 20.97
N HIS A 5 -5.90 -12.22 20.71
CA HIS A 5 -6.23 -11.05 19.90
C HIS A 5 -5.82 -11.19 18.42
N GLY A 6 -4.78 -11.96 18.13
CA GLY A 6 -4.12 -12.06 16.82
C GLY A 6 -2.90 -11.13 16.70
N ARG A 7 -2.58 -10.68 15.48
CA ARG A 7 -1.44 -9.77 15.26
C ARG A 7 -1.77 -8.36 15.71
N ILE A 8 -1.12 -7.89 16.78
CA ILE A 8 -1.22 -6.51 17.27
C ILE A 8 -0.09 -5.66 16.66
N VAL A 9 -0.45 -4.50 16.12
CA VAL A 9 0.48 -3.44 15.69
C VAL A 9 0.29 -2.26 16.63
N GLY A 10 1.35 -1.65 17.13
CA GLY A 10 1.20 -0.53 18.07
C GLY A 10 2.44 0.31 18.23
N HIS A 11 2.27 1.45 18.89
CA HIS A 11 3.32 2.41 19.16
C HIS A 11 3.09 3.08 20.52
N SER A 12 4.17 3.42 21.22
CA SER A 12 4.14 4.20 22.45
C SER A 12 4.77 5.57 22.20
N GLY A 13 4.18 6.63 22.75
CA GLY A 13 4.72 7.97 22.70
C GLY A 13 4.86 8.54 24.11
N GLY A 14 5.85 9.40 24.31
CA GLY A 14 6.07 10.06 25.59
C GLY A 14 6.75 11.40 25.41
N LEU A 15 6.22 12.41 26.11
CA LEU A 15 6.86 13.70 26.34
C LEU A 15 6.91 13.94 27.86
N PRO A 16 7.79 14.82 28.37
CA PRO A 16 7.75 15.19 29.78
C PRO A 16 6.34 15.63 30.20
N GLY A 17 5.72 14.88 31.12
CA GLY A 17 4.36 15.13 31.60
C GLY A 17 3.23 14.53 30.77
N TYR A 18 3.52 13.82 29.67
CA TYR A 18 2.50 13.21 28.80
C TYR A 18 2.87 11.79 28.39
N GLY A 19 1.87 10.94 28.18
CA GLY A 19 2.04 9.59 27.67
C GLY A 19 0.96 9.23 26.66
N SER A 20 1.32 8.46 25.65
CA SER A 20 0.38 7.89 24.70
C SER A 20 0.72 6.44 24.40
N ASN A 21 -0.31 5.64 24.15
CA ASN A 21 -0.14 4.33 23.54
C ASN A 21 -1.30 4.07 22.59
N MET A 22 -1.00 3.40 21.49
CA MET A 22 -1.96 3.04 20.46
C MET A 22 -1.69 1.61 19.98
N ARG A 23 -2.76 0.87 19.73
CA ARG A 23 -2.73 -0.50 19.23
C ARG A 23 -3.86 -0.75 18.24
N TRP A 24 -3.59 -1.53 17.21
CA TRP A 24 -4.54 -2.05 16.25
C TRP A 24 -4.41 -3.56 16.20
N ILE A 25 -5.54 -4.26 16.14
CA ILE A 25 -5.53 -5.69 15.84
C ILE A 25 -5.63 -5.85 14.32
N ALA A 26 -4.56 -6.28 13.68
CA ALA A 26 -4.52 -6.43 12.23
C ALA A 26 -5.62 -7.36 11.74
N GLY A 27 -6.35 -6.92 10.71
CA GLY A 27 -7.48 -7.67 10.15
C GLY A 27 -8.78 -7.55 10.95
N ARG A 28 -8.75 -7.13 12.22
CA ARG A 28 -9.96 -6.77 12.96
C ARG A 28 -10.14 -5.27 12.86
N ARG A 29 -11.38 -4.79 12.67
CA ARG A 29 -11.69 -3.35 12.52
C ARG A 29 -11.66 -2.63 13.88
N ILE A 30 -10.61 -2.87 14.67
CA ILE A 30 -10.42 -2.36 16.03
C ILE A 30 -9.05 -1.72 16.17
N GLY A 31 -9.05 -0.56 16.81
CA GLY A 31 -7.87 0.05 17.40
C GLY A 31 -8.24 0.72 18.71
N VAL A 32 -7.32 0.70 19.67
CA VAL A 32 -7.44 1.38 20.95
C VAL A 32 -6.33 2.41 21.08
N VAL A 33 -6.67 3.58 21.60
CA VAL A 33 -5.74 4.68 21.83
C VAL A 33 -5.98 5.20 23.24
N ALA A 34 -4.90 5.35 24.01
CA ALA A 34 -4.94 5.94 25.33
C ALA A 34 -3.95 7.09 25.43
N LEU A 35 -4.38 8.19 26.05
CA LEU A 35 -3.62 9.42 26.22
C LEU A 35 -3.66 9.84 27.70
N ALA A 36 -2.54 10.34 28.20
CA ALA A 36 -2.43 10.85 29.57
C ALA A 36 -1.64 12.17 29.61
N ASN A 37 -2.01 13.02 30.55
CA ASN A 37 -1.31 14.26 30.91
C ASN A 37 -0.56 14.14 32.24
N VAL A 38 -0.09 12.93 32.57
CA VAL A 38 0.78 12.67 33.73
C VAL A 38 2.04 11.94 33.30
N LYS A 39 3.15 12.25 33.98
CA LYS A 39 4.46 11.65 33.72
C LYS A 39 4.40 10.14 33.97
N TYR A 40 4.95 9.35 33.04
CA TYR A 40 5.01 7.88 33.12
C TYR A 40 3.67 7.17 33.29
N ALA A 41 2.58 7.76 32.77
CA ALA A 41 1.31 7.05 32.73
C ALA A 41 1.47 5.70 31.98
N PRO A 42 1.03 4.56 32.54
CA PRO A 42 1.23 3.24 31.96
C PRO A 42 0.22 2.99 30.82
N MET A 43 0.21 3.85 29.80
CA MET A 43 -0.76 3.79 28.70
C MET A 43 -0.66 2.47 27.92
N GLY A 44 0.53 1.87 27.84
CA GLY A 44 0.70 0.55 27.24
C GLY A 44 0.03 -0.59 28.00
N GLU A 45 -0.06 -0.51 29.33
CA GLU A 45 -0.84 -1.49 30.10
C GLU A 45 -2.34 -1.23 29.92
N LEU A 46 -2.75 0.04 29.97
CA LEU A 46 -4.15 0.43 29.84
C LEU A 46 -4.73 -0.02 28.50
N THR A 47 -4.05 0.22 27.39
CA THR A 47 -4.51 -0.24 26.07
C THR A 47 -4.55 -1.76 25.96
N LEU A 48 -3.79 -2.52 26.77
CA LEU A 48 -3.84 -3.99 26.73
C LEU A 48 -5.12 -4.45 27.40
N ARG A 49 -5.36 -3.93 28.61
CA ARG A 49 -6.58 -4.19 29.37
C ARG A 49 -7.83 -3.81 28.59
N MET A 50 -7.78 -2.73 27.81
CA MET A 50 -8.90 -2.36 26.93
C MET A 50 -9.17 -3.44 25.86
N LEU A 51 -8.13 -4.04 25.26
CA LEU A 51 -8.30 -5.14 24.32
C LEU A 51 -8.79 -6.41 25.01
N ASP A 52 -8.23 -6.75 26.19
CA ASP A 52 -8.63 -7.90 26.99
C ASP A 52 -10.13 -7.81 27.33
N VAL A 53 -10.59 -6.66 27.81
CA VAL A 53 -12.01 -6.41 28.13
C VAL A 53 -12.89 -6.57 26.88
N LEU A 54 -12.44 -6.10 25.71
CA LEU A 54 -13.20 -6.31 24.46
C LEU A 54 -13.24 -7.79 24.07
N GLY A 55 -12.17 -8.55 24.32
CA GLY A 55 -12.12 -10.00 24.12
C GLY A 55 -13.05 -10.75 25.08
N ASP A 56 -12.97 -10.46 26.37
CA ASP A 56 -13.76 -11.08 27.45
C ASP A 56 -15.27 -10.88 27.26
N HIS A 57 -15.66 -9.77 26.64
CA HIS A 57 -17.06 -9.45 26.33
C HIS A 57 -17.51 -9.86 24.92
N ASP A 58 -16.71 -10.64 24.18
CA ASP A 58 -16.98 -11.04 22.79
C ASP A 58 -17.32 -9.84 21.87
N ALA A 59 -16.68 -8.70 22.15
CA ALA A 59 -16.88 -7.43 21.45
C ALA A 59 -15.81 -7.18 20.37
N LEU A 60 -14.88 -8.12 20.17
CA LEU A 60 -13.93 -8.08 19.06
C LEU A 60 -14.66 -8.46 17.78
N PRO A 61 -14.68 -7.59 16.74
CA PRO A 61 -15.17 -7.99 15.44
C PRO A 61 -14.43 -9.24 14.97
N PRO A 62 -15.08 -10.11 14.17
CA PRO A 62 -14.37 -11.17 13.49
C PRO A 62 -13.21 -10.57 12.69
N VAL A 63 -12.17 -11.37 12.48
CA VAL A 63 -11.15 -11.00 11.51
C VAL A 63 -11.89 -10.76 10.20
N ALA A 64 -11.91 -9.51 9.75
CA ALA A 64 -12.51 -9.17 8.49
C ALA A 64 -11.78 -10.03 7.45
N GLU A 65 -12.54 -10.82 6.70
CA GLU A 65 -12.03 -11.26 5.41
C GLU A 65 -11.47 -10.01 4.74
N ARG A 66 -10.20 -10.07 4.32
CA ARG A 66 -9.55 -8.94 3.64
C ARG A 66 -10.53 -8.43 2.59
N ALA A 67 -11.16 -7.28 2.87
CA ALA A 67 -12.20 -6.75 2.02
C ALA A 67 -11.55 -6.47 0.67
N GLY A 68 -11.88 -7.30 -0.32
CA GLY A 68 -11.09 -7.46 -1.52
C GLY A 68 -9.96 -8.46 -1.33
N ARG A 69 -10.26 -9.75 -1.50
CA ARG A 69 -9.40 -10.52 -2.41
C ARG A 69 -9.49 -9.77 -3.72
N GLN A 70 -8.59 -8.80 -3.90
CA GLN A 70 -8.42 -8.13 -5.16
C GLN A 70 -8.20 -9.25 -6.15
N SER A 71 -9.11 -9.31 -7.11
CA SER A 71 -8.98 -10.32 -8.12
C SER A 71 -7.68 -10.03 -8.86
N LEU A 72 -6.96 -11.07 -9.25
CA LEU A 72 -5.83 -10.91 -10.16
C LEU A 72 -6.23 -10.03 -11.37
N ALA A 73 -7.49 -10.10 -11.79
CA ALA A 73 -8.07 -9.26 -12.84
C ALA A 73 -8.05 -7.74 -12.54
N ASP A 74 -8.23 -7.31 -11.29
CA ASP A 74 -8.10 -5.88 -10.93
C ASP A 74 -6.65 -5.42 -11.07
N LEU A 75 -5.70 -6.21 -10.58
CA LEU A 75 -4.27 -5.92 -10.72
C LEU A 75 -3.84 -5.95 -12.19
N GLU A 76 -4.31 -6.90 -12.98
CA GLU A 76 -4.08 -6.97 -14.43
C GLU A 76 -4.64 -5.75 -15.16
N ARG A 77 -5.81 -5.26 -14.75
CA ARG A 77 -6.39 -4.02 -15.30
C ARG A 77 -5.51 -2.82 -15.01
N PHE A 78 -5.04 -2.64 -13.77
CA PHE A 78 -4.16 -1.53 -13.42
C PHE A 78 -2.77 -1.66 -14.06
N ALA A 79 -2.24 -2.89 -14.17
CA ALA A 79 -1.02 -3.16 -14.92
C ALA A 79 -1.16 -2.69 -16.37
N LYS A 80 -2.28 -3.02 -17.04
CA LYS A 80 -2.56 -2.55 -18.39
C LYS A 80 -2.59 -1.03 -18.48
N LEU A 81 -3.35 -0.37 -17.60
CA LEU A 81 -3.44 1.09 -17.59
C LEU A 81 -2.08 1.76 -17.37
N LEU A 82 -1.27 1.22 -16.47
CA LEU A 82 0.07 1.73 -16.20
C LEU A 82 0.99 1.54 -17.42
N VAL A 83 1.02 0.35 -18.02
CA VAL A 83 1.87 0.10 -19.20
C VAL A 83 1.41 0.92 -20.41
N ASP A 84 0.11 1.09 -20.61
CA ASP A 84 -0.44 1.98 -21.64
C ASP A 84 0.04 3.44 -21.41
N LEU A 85 0.01 3.92 -20.16
CA LEU A 85 0.49 5.26 -19.79
C LEU A 85 2.00 5.39 -20.02
N LEU A 86 2.80 4.39 -19.64
CA LEU A 86 4.26 4.40 -19.86
C LEU A 86 4.60 4.38 -21.36
N ALA A 87 3.82 3.68 -22.18
CA ALA A 87 4.00 3.64 -23.63
C ALA A 87 3.58 4.94 -24.34
N GLY A 88 2.67 5.72 -23.74
CA GLY A 88 2.08 6.91 -24.35
C GLY A 88 1.66 7.94 -23.31
N TRP A 89 2.64 8.53 -22.63
CA TRP A 89 2.38 9.42 -21.49
C TRP A 89 1.53 10.63 -21.87
N THR A 90 0.48 10.87 -21.08
CA THR A 90 -0.28 12.13 -21.07
C THR A 90 -0.63 12.46 -19.63
N ASP A 91 -0.59 13.75 -19.27
CA ASP A 91 -0.89 14.18 -17.90
C ASP A 91 -2.36 13.89 -17.54
N GLU A 92 -3.27 13.93 -18.52
CA GLU A 92 -4.68 13.57 -18.30
C GLU A 92 -4.86 12.09 -17.94
N ALA A 93 -4.11 11.18 -18.58
CA ALA A 93 -4.15 9.76 -18.23
C ALA A 93 -3.46 9.49 -16.89
N ALA A 94 -2.37 10.21 -16.59
CA ALA A 94 -1.70 10.17 -15.30
C ALA A 94 -2.64 10.61 -14.16
N ASP A 95 -3.37 11.72 -14.32
CA ASP A 95 -4.33 12.22 -13.33
C ASP A 95 -5.52 11.28 -13.09
N ALA A 96 -5.94 10.54 -14.11
CA ALA A 96 -6.98 9.54 -13.99
C ALA A 96 -6.50 8.28 -13.24
N LEU A 97 -5.21 7.94 -13.38
CA LEU A 97 -4.63 6.70 -12.86
C LEU A 97 -4.02 6.85 -11.46
N PHE A 98 -3.35 7.97 -11.19
CA PHE A 98 -2.53 8.17 -10.00
C PHE A 98 -3.28 8.82 -8.84
N ALA A 99 -2.89 8.42 -7.63
CA ALA A 99 -3.28 9.08 -6.40
C ALA A 99 -2.63 10.46 -6.29
N ASP A 100 -3.19 11.30 -5.42
CA ASP A 100 -2.78 12.69 -5.22
C ASP A 100 -1.33 12.82 -4.72
N ASN A 101 -0.81 11.82 -4.02
CA ASN A 101 0.58 11.79 -3.58
C ASN A 101 1.58 11.65 -4.75
N VAL A 102 1.24 10.97 -5.84
CA VAL A 102 2.23 10.57 -6.87
C VAL A 102 2.94 11.76 -7.51
N GLY A 103 2.18 12.80 -7.87
CA GLY A 103 2.72 14.04 -8.44
C GLY A 103 3.38 14.96 -7.41
N LEU A 104 3.07 14.79 -6.12
CA LEU A 104 3.73 15.50 -5.01
C LEU A 104 5.06 14.86 -4.63
N ASP A 105 5.14 13.52 -4.72
CA ASP A 105 6.34 12.75 -4.42
C ASP A 105 7.39 12.93 -5.52
N GLU A 106 6.97 12.88 -6.79
CA GLU A 106 7.82 13.18 -7.93
C GLU A 106 6.98 13.84 -9.06
N PRO A 107 7.42 14.99 -9.60
CA PRO A 107 6.70 15.69 -10.66
C PRO A 107 6.48 14.81 -11.91
N TYR A 108 5.32 14.96 -12.56
CA TYR A 108 4.99 14.20 -13.78
C TYR A 108 5.99 14.39 -14.91
N ALA A 109 6.62 15.55 -15.03
CA ALA A 109 7.66 15.78 -16.03
C ALA A 109 8.85 14.80 -15.89
N SER A 110 9.29 14.52 -14.65
CA SER A 110 10.36 13.55 -14.38
C SER A 110 9.92 12.13 -14.70
N ARG A 111 8.69 11.78 -14.30
CA ARG A 111 8.10 10.46 -14.56
C ARG A 111 7.87 10.20 -16.05
N ALA A 112 7.41 11.21 -16.80
CA ALA A 112 7.26 11.16 -18.24
C ALA A 112 8.61 10.98 -18.94
N ALA A 113 9.67 11.63 -18.44
CA ALA A 113 11.03 11.43 -18.94
C ALA A 113 11.50 9.98 -18.71
N ALA A 114 11.30 9.43 -17.50
CA ALA A 114 11.64 8.04 -17.21
C ALA A 114 10.85 7.04 -18.08
N ALA A 115 9.57 7.32 -18.34
CA ALA A 115 8.74 6.54 -19.26
C ALA A 115 9.27 6.61 -20.70
N ALA A 116 9.68 7.80 -21.16
CA ALA A 116 10.28 7.98 -22.48
C ALA A 116 11.61 7.22 -22.60
N GLU A 117 12.46 7.24 -21.58
CA GLU A 117 13.72 6.47 -21.53
C GLU A 117 13.46 4.95 -21.57
N LEU A 118 12.42 4.48 -20.90
CA LEU A 118 11.99 3.08 -20.97
C LEU A 118 11.61 2.71 -22.42
N VAL A 119 10.78 3.51 -23.07
CA VAL A 119 10.32 3.27 -24.45
C VAL A 119 11.47 3.41 -25.45
N GLU A 120 12.41 4.35 -25.26
CA GLU A 120 13.59 4.49 -26.12
C GLU A 120 14.47 3.24 -26.06
N ARG A 121 14.69 2.69 -24.86
CA ARG A 121 15.49 1.49 -24.64
C ARG A 121 14.82 0.22 -25.15
N MET A 122 13.52 0.09 -24.94
CA MET A 122 12.77 -1.14 -25.20
C MET A 122 12.09 -1.17 -26.57
N GLY A 123 11.80 0.00 -27.15
CA GLY A 123 10.86 0.14 -28.27
C GLY A 123 9.41 -0.01 -27.79
N ALA A 124 8.56 -0.64 -28.61
CA ALA A 124 7.19 -0.93 -28.23
C ALA A 124 7.15 -1.92 -27.06
N ILE A 125 6.52 -1.52 -25.95
CA ILE A 125 6.38 -2.36 -24.75
C ILE A 125 4.99 -3.00 -24.68
N ALA A 126 4.93 -4.24 -24.21
CA ALA A 126 3.70 -4.97 -23.94
C ALA A 126 3.85 -5.78 -22.64
N ILE A 127 2.72 -6.15 -22.03
CA ILE A 127 2.71 -7.00 -20.83
C ILE A 127 3.00 -8.44 -21.23
N ASP A 128 4.05 -9.01 -20.67
CA ASP A 128 4.34 -10.45 -20.79
C ASP A 128 3.71 -11.23 -19.64
N ARG A 129 3.80 -10.69 -18.43
CA ARG A 129 3.32 -11.37 -17.20
C ARG A 129 3.00 -10.37 -16.10
N VAL A 130 1.93 -10.66 -15.34
CA VAL A 130 1.59 -9.96 -14.09
C VAL A 130 1.69 -10.96 -12.94
N VAL A 131 2.39 -10.58 -11.88
CA VAL A 131 2.54 -11.37 -10.65
C VAL A 131 2.06 -10.52 -9.48
N ALA A 132 1.01 -10.97 -8.80
CA ALA A 132 0.52 -10.33 -7.58
C ALA A 132 1.42 -10.67 -6.39
N SER A 133 1.99 -9.65 -5.74
CA SER A 133 2.78 -9.80 -4.52
C SER A 133 1.89 -9.71 -3.28
N THR A 134 0.90 -8.83 -3.32
CA THR A 134 -0.15 -8.71 -2.31
C THR A 134 -1.50 -8.56 -2.99
N SER A 135 -2.57 -8.29 -2.23
CA SER A 135 -3.84 -7.95 -2.85
C SER A 135 -3.75 -6.59 -3.57
N THR A 136 -2.96 -5.63 -3.08
CA THR A 136 -2.82 -4.26 -3.63
C THR A 136 -1.58 -4.04 -4.48
N SER A 137 -0.66 -5.00 -4.54
CA SER A 137 0.66 -4.82 -5.13
C SER A 137 0.93 -5.88 -6.18
N ALA A 138 1.50 -5.46 -7.31
CA ALA A 138 1.91 -6.39 -8.37
C ALA A 138 3.22 -5.96 -9.01
N SER A 139 3.94 -6.96 -9.53
CA SER A 139 5.06 -6.81 -10.43
C SER A 139 4.64 -7.23 -11.84
N VAL A 140 4.98 -6.40 -12.82
CA VAL A 140 4.66 -6.59 -14.23
C VAL A 140 5.97 -6.77 -14.99
N THR A 141 6.12 -7.90 -15.66
CA THR A 141 7.18 -8.07 -16.65
C THR A 141 6.66 -7.49 -17.95
N VAL A 142 7.33 -6.45 -18.45
CA VAL A 142 7.07 -5.87 -19.78
C VAL A 142 8.14 -6.33 -20.75
N GLY A 143 7.73 -6.69 -21.96
CA GLY A 143 8.61 -7.16 -23.02
C GLY A 143 8.44 -6.36 -24.31
N ASN A 144 9.42 -6.46 -25.20
CA ASN A 144 9.37 -5.84 -26.53
C ASN A 144 9.20 -6.83 -27.70
N GLY A 145 8.98 -8.12 -27.39
CA GLY A 145 8.89 -9.19 -28.39
C GLY A 145 10.21 -9.58 -29.07
N ALA A 146 11.30 -8.82 -28.85
CA ALA A 146 12.65 -9.11 -29.35
C ALA A 146 13.58 -9.71 -28.29
N GLY A 147 13.05 -9.99 -27.09
CA GLY A 147 13.76 -10.64 -25.98
C GLY A 147 14.30 -9.69 -24.91
N ALA A 148 14.12 -8.37 -25.05
CA ALA A 148 14.37 -7.45 -23.96
C ALA A 148 13.15 -7.41 -23.04
N THR A 149 13.39 -7.43 -21.73
CA THR A 149 12.36 -7.37 -20.69
C THR A 149 12.74 -6.38 -19.62
N GLU A 150 11.75 -5.72 -19.04
CA GLU A 150 11.89 -4.81 -17.90
C GLU A 150 10.83 -5.15 -16.84
N THR A 151 11.10 -4.82 -15.58
CA THR A 151 10.13 -5.00 -14.49
C THR A 151 9.50 -3.67 -14.11
N VAL A 152 8.18 -3.66 -13.95
CA VAL A 152 7.45 -2.51 -13.41
C VAL A 152 6.62 -2.98 -12.23
N SER A 153 6.88 -2.46 -11.04
CA SER A 153 6.07 -2.75 -9.84
C SER A 153 5.14 -1.57 -9.53
N PHE A 154 3.99 -1.86 -8.92
CA PHE A 154 3.08 -0.81 -8.45
C PHE A 154 2.28 -1.23 -7.22
N ASP A 155 1.82 -0.22 -6.47
CA ASP A 155 0.87 -0.37 -5.38
C ASP A 155 -0.40 0.44 -5.65
N LEU A 156 -1.53 -0.16 -5.31
CA LEU A 156 -2.84 0.48 -5.33
C LEU A 156 -3.17 1.11 -3.98
N THR A 157 -3.87 2.23 -4.02
CA THR A 157 -4.46 2.83 -2.83
C THR A 157 -5.41 1.85 -2.12
N PRO A 158 -5.50 1.92 -0.79
CA PRO A 158 -6.47 1.15 -0.03
C PRO A 158 -7.90 1.71 -0.17
N LEU A 159 -8.05 2.91 -0.72
CA LEU A 159 -9.31 3.64 -0.89
C LEU A 159 -10.05 3.21 -2.18
N LEU A 160 -11.38 3.37 -2.18
CA LEU A 160 -12.21 3.23 -3.38
C LEU A 160 -12.69 4.62 -3.84
N PRO A 161 -12.65 4.95 -5.15
CA PRO A 161 -12.05 4.16 -6.23
C PRO A 161 -10.52 4.06 -6.09
N ARG A 162 -9.97 2.89 -6.45
CA ARG A 162 -8.52 2.66 -6.36
C ARG A 162 -7.76 3.47 -7.39
N ARG A 163 -6.54 3.85 -7.04
CA ARG A 163 -5.56 4.53 -7.87
C ARG A 163 -4.19 3.94 -7.63
N ILE A 164 -3.23 4.19 -8.51
CA ILE A 164 -1.83 3.83 -8.26
C ILE A 164 -1.23 4.89 -7.32
N GLN A 165 -0.70 4.46 -6.18
CA GLN A 165 -0.06 5.35 -5.19
C GLN A 165 1.46 5.36 -5.28
N SER A 166 2.03 4.32 -5.89
CA SER A 166 3.47 4.19 -6.15
C SER A 166 3.67 3.24 -7.31
N TYR A 167 4.70 3.49 -8.11
CA TYR A 167 5.21 2.54 -9.07
C TYR A 167 6.72 2.75 -9.25
N LEU A 168 7.41 1.70 -9.66
CA LEU A 168 8.84 1.70 -9.95
C LEU A 168 9.09 1.00 -11.28
N ILE A 169 10.06 1.50 -12.04
CA ILE A 169 10.59 0.86 -13.25
C ILE A 169 11.99 0.34 -12.88
N GLY A 170 12.22 -0.96 -13.07
CA GLY A 170 13.41 -1.65 -12.57
C GLY A 170 13.17 -2.42 -11.28
N GLU A 171 14.24 -3.02 -10.74
CA GLU A 171 14.21 -3.65 -9.42
C GLU A 171 14.27 -2.59 -8.31
N GLU A 172 13.57 -2.86 -7.21
CA GLU A 172 13.66 -2.08 -5.99
C GLU A 172 15.10 -2.24 -5.44
N ALA A 173 15.83 -1.13 -5.26
CA ALA A 173 17.16 -1.21 -4.67
C ALA A 173 17.03 -1.60 -3.19
N ASP A 174 17.48 -2.82 -2.86
CA ASP A 174 17.58 -3.37 -1.50
C ASP A 174 18.34 -2.44 -0.52
#